data_AF-A0A953G168-F1
#
_entry.id   AF-A0A953G168-F1
#
_cell.length_a   1.000
_cell.length_b   1.000
_cell.length_c   1.000
_cell.angle_alpha   90.00
_cell.angle_beta   90.00
_cell.angle_gamma   90.00
#
_symmetry.space_group_name_H-M   'P 1'
#
loop_
_entity.id
_entity.type
_entity.pdbx_description
1 polymer ?
#
loop_
_entity_poly.entity_id
_entity_poly.type
_entity_poly.pdbx_seq_one_letter_code
_entity_poly.pdbx_strand_id
1 'polypeptide(L)' 'KLSKLGVCILPAMPGFYLNPHSIDELVDGLVTKILDQMGLTPSDVRRWGETTPEQSSKPRVLKLR' A
#
# COMPACT_ATOMS: atom_id res chain seq x y z
N LYS A 1 9.00 16.40 19.55
CA LYS A 1 9.92 17.52 19.19
C LYS A 1 10.47 17.40 17.76
N LEU A 2 10.82 16.19 17.27
CA LEU A 2 11.45 15.97 15.96
C LEU A 2 10.57 16.27 14.72
N SER A 3 9.27 15.98 14.76
CA SER A 3 8.37 16.26 13.61
C SER A 3 8.30 17.74 13.22
N LYS A 4 8.59 18.68 14.14
CA LYS A 4 8.63 20.12 13.85
C LYS A 4 9.90 20.57 13.09
N LEU A 5 10.88 19.67 12.94
CA LEU A 5 12.15 19.93 12.25
C LEU A 5 12.16 19.41 10.80
N GLY A 6 11.01 19.05 10.24
CA GLY A 6 10.90 18.49 8.89
C GLY A 6 11.20 16.98 8.80
N VAL A 7 11.34 16.30 9.95
CA VAL A 7 11.54 14.85 9.99
C VAL A 7 10.21 14.14 9.71
N CYS A 8 10.20 13.28 8.69
CA CYS A 8 9.08 12.38 8.44
C CYS A 8 9.09 11.23 9.45
N ILE A 9 8.00 11.08 10.21
CA ILE A 9 7.78 9.95 11.11
C ILE A 9 6.80 9.02 10.41
N LEU A 10 7.32 7.97 9.77
CA LEU A 10 6.52 6.93 9.14
C LEU A 10 6.47 5.71 10.08
N PRO A 11 5.34 5.47 10.78
CA PRO A 11 5.19 4.25 11.55
C PRO A 11 5.08 3.04 10.61
N ALA A 12 5.64 1.89 11.02
CA ALA A 12 5.47 0.62 10.33
C ALA A 12 4.07 0.02 10.54
N MET A 13 3.03 0.82 10.31
CA MET A 13 1.62 0.45 10.37
C MET A 13 1.04 0.50 8.96
N PRO A 14 1.13 -0.60 8.19
CA PRO A 14 0.48 -0.70 6.89
C PRO A 14 -1.04 -0.69 7.08
N GLY A 15 -1.74 0.05 6.21
CA GLY A 15 -3.21 0.10 6.22
C GLY A 15 -3.80 -1.12 5.50
N PHE A 16 -4.74 -1.81 6.13
CA PHE A 16 -5.41 -2.99 5.57
C PHE A 16 -6.48 -2.68 4.50
N TYR A 17 -6.69 -1.40 4.18
CA TYR A 17 -7.74 -0.98 3.24
C TYR A 17 -7.56 -1.48 1.81
N LEU A 18 -6.34 -1.85 1.44
CA LEU A 18 -6.04 -2.44 0.13
C LEU A 18 -6.33 -3.96 0.09
N ASN A 19 -6.83 -4.53 1.20
CA ASN A 19 -7.06 -5.95 1.41
C ASN A 19 -5.90 -6.82 0.88
N PRO A 20 -4.69 -6.64 1.42
CA PRO A 20 -3.51 -7.36 0.95
C PRO A 20 -3.68 -8.87 1.18
N HIS A 21 -3.32 -9.66 0.17
CA HIS A 21 -3.40 -11.11 0.18
C HIS A 21 -2.09 -11.77 0.62
N SER A 22 -1.03 -11.00 0.84
CA SER A 22 0.31 -11.50 1.21
C SER A 22 1.08 -10.49 2.06
N ILE A 23 2.09 -10.98 2.78
CA ILE A 23 2.98 -10.13 3.60
C ILE A 23 3.79 -9.18 2.71
N ASP A 24 4.24 -9.65 1.54
CA ASP A 24 4.92 -8.80 0.56
C ASP A 24 4.10 -7.57 0.17
N GLU A 25 2.78 -7.72 -0.04
CA GLU A 25 1.90 -6.59 -0.38
C GLU A 25 1.81 -5.55 0.77
N LEU A 26 1.97 -5.97 2.03
CA LEU A 26 2.07 -5.05 3.18
C LEU A 26 3.41 -4.31 3.19
N VAL A 27 4.50 -5.01 2.88
CA VAL A 27 5.86 -4.45 2.80
C VAL A 27 5.94 -3.46 1.63
N ASP A 28 5.41 -3.80 0.47
CA ASP A 28 5.34 -2.93 -0.71
C ASP A 28 4.57 -1.66 -0.41
N GLY A 29 3.47 -1.75 0.34
CA GLY A 29 2.72 -0.58 0.81
C GLY A 29 3.53 0.34 1.73
N LEU A 30 4.44 -0.21 2.54
CA LEU A 30 5.34 0.57 3.38
C LEU A 30 6.47 1.21 2.55
N VAL A 31 7.13 0.43 1.69
CA VAL A 31 8.23 0.89 0.82
C VAL A 31 7.75 2.01 -0.09
N THR A 32 6.56 1.85 -0.66
CA THR A 32 5.88 2.89 -1.44
C THR A 32 5.76 4.20 -0.67
N LYS A 33 5.35 4.16 0.61
CA LYS A 33 5.23 5.37 1.44
C LYS A 33 6.59 6.00 1.70
N ILE A 34 7.65 5.21 1.87
CA ILE A 34 9.02 5.72 2.03
C ILE A 34 9.47 6.43 0.74
N LEU A 35 9.24 5.81 -0.42
CA LEU A 35 9.58 6.37 -1.72
C LEU A 35 8.81 7.66 -2.03
N ASP A 36 7.52 7.72 -1.66
CA ASP A 36 6.67 8.91 -1.79
C ASP A 36 7.23 10.10 -0.98
N GLN A 37 7.78 9.85 0.22
CA GLN A 37 8.45 10.88 1.02
C GLN A 37 9.77 11.38 0.40
N MET A 38 10.41 10.57 -0.44
CA MET A 38 11.60 10.95 -1.20
C MET A 38 11.27 11.60 -2.55
N GLY A 39 9.99 11.70 -2.92
CA GLY A 39 9.56 12.20 -4.23
C GLY A 39 9.76 11.19 -5.38
N LEU A 40 10.04 9.93 -5.07
CA LEU A 40 10.31 8.85 -6.02
C LEU A 40 9.11 7.91 -6.15
N THR A 41 7.93 8.47 -6.38
CA THR A 41 6.69 7.71 -6.44
C THR A 41 6.71 6.69 -7.59
N PRO A 42 6.56 5.38 -7.32
CA PRO A 42 6.38 4.39 -8.38
C PRO A 42 5.05 4.61 -9.09
N SER A 43 5.03 4.50 -10.42
CA SER A 43 3.84 4.70 -11.26
C SER A 43 2.74 3.66 -11.04
N ASP A 44 3.09 2.46 -10.57
CA ASP A 44 2.17 1.33 -10.36
C ASP A 44 1.58 1.24 -8.95
N VAL A 45 1.72 2.30 -8.15
CA VAL A 45 1.14 2.32 -6.80
C VAL A 45 -0.32 2.68 -6.88
N ARG A 46 -1.16 1.74 -6.45
CA ARG A 46 -2.61 1.94 -6.30
C ARG A 46 -2.89 3.02 -5.26
N ARG A 47 -3.32 4.20 -5.70
CA ARG A 47 -3.71 5.29 -4.79
C ARG A 47 -5.11 5.02 -4.23
N TRP A 48 -5.40 5.63 -3.08
CA TRP A 48 -6.72 5.55 -2.48
C TRP A 48 -7.79 6.07 -3.45
N GLY A 49 -8.81 5.25 -3.73
CA GLY A 49 -9.89 5.58 -4.66
C GLY A 49 -9.64 5.17 -6.12
N GLU A 50 -8.46 4.66 -6.46
CA GLU A 50 -8.19 4.08 -7.78
C GLU A 50 -8.70 2.63 -7.85
N THR A 51 -9.80 2.46 -8.57
CA THR A 51 -10.26 1.15 -9.04
C THR A 51 -9.46 0.76 -10.27
N THR A 52 -8.25 0.23 -10.07
CA THR A 52 -7.56 -0.47 -11.16
C THR A 52 -8.31 -1.79 -11.41
N PRO A 53 -8.74 -2.08 -12.66
CA PRO A 53 -9.49 -3.29 -12.99
C PRO A 53 -8.72 -4.61 -12.83
N GLU A 54 -7.44 -4.56 -12.44
CA GLU A 54 -6.52 -5.70 -12.32
C GLU A 54 -6.65 -6.49 -11.01
N GLN A 55 -7.87 -6.60 -10.48
CA GLN A 55 -8.20 -7.44 -9.31
C GLN A 55 -9.17 -8.58 -9.69
N SER A 56 -9.51 -8.74 -10.97
CA SER A 56 -10.39 -9.80 -11.47
C SER A 56 -9.68 -11.14 -11.77
N SER A 57 -8.34 -11.21 -11.69
CA SER A 57 -7.56 -12.38 -12.12
C SER A 57 -6.81 -13.11 -10.99
N LYS A 58 -7.36 -13.15 -9.78
CA LYS A 58 -7.01 -14.21 -8.80
C LYS A 58 -8.28 -15.00 -8.50
N PRO A 59 -8.25 -16.34 -8.57
CA PRO A 59 -9.45 -17.14 -8.64
C PRO A 59 -10.26 -16.92 -7.36
N ARG A 60 -11.47 -16.41 -7.54
CA ARG A 60 -12.46 -16.25 -6.49
C ARG A 60 -12.85 -17.66 -6.06
N VAL A 61 -12.14 -18.21 -5.07
CA VAL A 61 -12.39 -19.57 -4.58
C VAL A 61 -13.81 -19.57 -4.04
N LEU A 62 -14.73 -20.16 -4.81
CA LEU A 62 -16.11 -20.36 -4.44
C LEU A 62 -16.13 -21.24 -3.19
N LYS A 63 -16.38 -20.66 -2.02
CA LYS A 63 -17.05 -21.40 -0.96
C LYS A 63 -18.54 -21.29 -1.19
N LEU A 64 -19.03 -22.25 -1.95
CA LEU A 64 -20.43 -22.65 -2.00
C LEU A 64 -20.87 -23.13 -0.61
N ARG A 65 -22.10 -22.76 -0.25
CA ARG A 65 -22.93 -23.21 0.88
C ARG A 65 -22.72 -22.50 2.21
#